data_AF-W7LV24-F1
#
_entry.id   AF-W7LV24-F1
#
_cell.length_a   1.000
_cell.length_b   1.000
_cell.length_c   1.000
_cell.angle_alpha   90.00
_cell.angle_beta   90.00
_cell.angle_gamma   90.00
#
_symmetry.space_group_name_H-M   'P 1'
#
loop_
_entity.id
_entity.type
_entity.pdbx_description
1 polymer ?
#
loop_
_entity_poly.entity_id
_entity_poly.type
_entity_poly.pdbx_seq_one_letter_code
_entity_poly.pdbx_strand_id
1 'polypeptide(L)'
;MCLHLTFTPVSARTIIYNIHEGWCWIYYLGIILSVITLALYQLLYHPATFSQLHVGKTRTPQTKELDRIGMFLFTTECVLFFVGLSCGGTTYPWKSAEFCTLVISIMALVGFFIYGMVP
;
A
#
# COMPACT_ATOMS: atom_id res chain seq x y z
N MET A 1 8.24 -7.95 7.79
CA MET A 1 8.43 -6.85 6.82
C MET A 1 9.90 -6.65 6.42
N CYS A 2 10.86 -6.55 7.35
CA CYS A 2 12.29 -6.41 7.00
C CYS A 2 12.88 -7.53 6.13
N LEU A 3 12.41 -8.77 6.30
CA LEU A 3 12.93 -9.92 5.53
C LEU A 3 12.57 -9.85 4.03
N HIS A 4 11.47 -9.18 3.68
CA HIS A 4 11.05 -9.00 2.29
C HIS A 4 11.91 -7.93 1.59
N LEU A 5 12.32 -6.88 2.31
CA LEU A 5 13.13 -5.79 1.77
C LEU A 5 14.57 -6.22 1.44
N THR A 6 15.12 -7.18 2.19
CA THR A 6 16.47 -7.70 1.94
C THR A 6 16.50 -8.89 0.98
N PHE A 7 15.47 -9.72 0.96
CA PHE A 7 15.43 -10.92 0.12
C PHE A 7 15.28 -10.59 -1.38
N THR A 8 14.50 -9.56 -1.72
CA THR A 8 14.26 -9.15 -3.11
C THR A 8 15.52 -8.66 -3.85
N PRO A 9 16.36 -7.76 -3.30
CA PRO A 9 17.59 -7.36 -3.98
C PRO A 9 18.60 -8.51 -4.10
N VAL A 10 18.69 -9.41 -3.11
CA VAL A 10 19.62 -10.54 -3.14
C VAL A 10 19.22 -11.56 -4.22
N SER A 11 17.95 -11.94 -4.27
CA SER A 11 17.42 -12.84 -5.31
C SER A 11 17.54 -12.24 -6.71
N ALA A 12 17.23 -10.95 -6.88
CA ALA A 12 17.37 -10.25 -8.16
C ALA A 12 18.81 -10.26 -8.68
N ARG A 13 19.81 -9.99 -7.82
CA ARG A 13 21.22 -9.97 -8.21
C ARG A 13 21.67 -11.34 -8.72
N THR A 14 21.34 -12.42 -8.00
CA THR A 14 21.74 -13.78 -8.38
C THR A 14 21.15 -14.19 -9.74
N ILE A 15 19.90 -13.83 -10.01
CA ILE A 15 19.21 -14.17 -11.26
C ILE A 15 19.82 -13.42 -12.46
N ILE A 16 20.17 -12.14 -12.29
CA ILE A 16 20.82 -11.33 -13.33
C ILE A 16 22.20 -11.88 -13.70
N TYR A 17 22.99 -12.35 -12.72
CA TYR A 17 24.33 -12.87 -13.00
C TYR A 17 24.37 -14.30 -13.56
N ASN A 18 23.34 -15.12 -13.28
CA ASN A 18 23.33 -16.54 -13.68
C ASN A 18 22.47 -16.83 -14.92
N ILE A 19 21.55 -15.93 -15.29
CA ILE A 19 20.57 -16.17 -16.35
C ILE A 19 20.64 -15.06 -17.40
N HIS A 20 20.79 -15.42 -18.67
CA HIS A 20 20.95 -14.50 -19.81
C HIS A 20 19.79 -13.49 -19.96
N GLU A 21 18.57 -13.89 -19.55
CA GLU A 21 17.36 -13.06 -19.51
C GLU A 21 16.85 -12.82 -18.08
N GLY A 22 17.76 -12.63 -17.12
CA GLY A 22 17.42 -12.58 -15.69
C GLY A 22 16.48 -11.46 -15.26
N TRP A 23 16.37 -10.37 -16.04
CA TRP A 23 15.54 -9.21 -15.71
C TRP A 23 14.03 -9.45 -15.88
N CYS A 24 13.60 -10.34 -16.79
CA CYS A 24 12.17 -10.71 -16.92
C CYS A 24 11.75 -11.68 -15.81
N TRP A 25 12.65 -12.61 -15.47
CA TRP A 25 12.41 -13.67 -14.50
C TRP A 25 12.10 -13.16 -13.09
N ILE A 26 12.63 -12.00 -12.71
CA ILE A 26 12.30 -11.37 -11.42
C ILE A 26 10.81 -11.03 -11.31
N TYR A 27 10.16 -10.61 -12.41
CA TYR A 27 8.73 -10.31 -12.43
C TYR A 27 7.89 -11.58 -12.33
N TYR A 28 8.28 -12.65 -13.02
CA TYR A 28 7.59 -13.94 -12.95
C TYR A 28 7.66 -14.55 -11.54
N LEU A 29 8.80 -14.46 -10.85
CA LEU A 29 8.91 -14.93 -9.46
C LEU A 29 7.97 -14.17 -8.51
N GLY A 30 7.84 -12.85 -8.69
CA GLY A 30 6.88 -12.05 -7.92
C GLY A 30 5.45 -12.53 -8.11
N ILE A 31 5.04 -12.76 -9.36
CA ILE A 31 3.69 -13.26 -9.70
C ILE A 31 3.44 -14.63 -9.08
N ILE A 32 4.40 -15.56 -9.17
CA ILE A 32 4.28 -16.91 -8.60
C ILE A 32 4.06 -16.84 -7.08
N LEU A 33 4.85 -16.04 -6.36
CA LEU A 33 4.71 -15.87 -4.91
C LEU A 33 3.37 -15.24 -4.53
N SER A 34 2.89 -14.26 -5.30
CA SER A 34 1.57 -13.67 -5.10
C SER A 34 0.45 -14.69 -5.31
N VAL A 35 0.53 -15.52 -6.35
CA VAL A 35 -0.46 -16.58 -6.62
C VAL A 35 -0.45 -17.64 -5.52
N ILE A 36 0.73 -18.06 -5.05
CA ILE A 36 0.86 -19.01 -3.93
C ILE A 36 0.22 -18.42 -2.66
N THR A 37 0.50 -17.15 -2.37
CA THR A 37 -0.08 -16.47 -1.20
C THR A 37 -1.61 -16.39 -1.31
N LEU A 38 -2.13 -16.06 -2.49
CA LEU A 38 -3.56 -16.00 -2.74
C LEU A 38 -4.22 -17.38 -2.63
N ALA A 39 -3.58 -18.42 -3.15
CA ALA A 39 -4.04 -19.80 -3.04
C ALA A 39 -4.05 -20.28 -1.57
N LEU A 40 -2.96 -20.04 -0.84
CA LEU A 40 -2.87 -20.36 0.59
C LEU A 40 -3.89 -19.58 1.41
N TYR A 41 -4.12 -18.30 1.08
CA TYR A 41 -5.16 -17.51 1.73
C TYR A 41 -6.54 -18.12 1.49
N GLN A 42 -6.89 -18.46 0.25
CA GLN A 42 -8.19 -19.06 -0.06
C GLN A 42 -8.40 -20.44 0.59
N LEU A 43 -7.34 -21.26 0.70
CA LEU A 43 -7.44 -22.62 1.21
C LEU A 43 -7.28 -22.75 2.72
N LEU A 44 -6.44 -21.90 3.32
CA LEU A 44 -6.05 -22.02 4.74
C LEU A 44 -6.75 -20.98 5.62
N TYR A 45 -7.14 -19.83 5.04
CA TYR A 45 -7.86 -18.80 5.77
C TYR A 45 -9.37 -19.01 5.61
N HIS A 46 -9.93 -19.86 6.47
CA HIS A 46 -11.37 -19.96 6.68
C HIS A 46 -11.78 -19.02 7.82
N PRO A 47 -12.24 -17.78 7.54
CA PRO A 47 -12.69 -16.90 8.61
C PRO A 47 -13.97 -17.42 9.26
N ALA A 48 -14.06 -17.25 10.58
CA ALA A 48 -15.28 -17.56 11.32
C ALA A 48 -16.45 -16.69 10.83
N THR A 49 -17.64 -17.29 10.72
CA THR A 49 -18.86 -16.63 10.23
C THR A 49 -19.17 -15.37 11.03
N PHE A 50 -19.67 -14.34 10.34
CA PHE A 50 -20.01 -13.00 10.86
C PHE A 50 -20.79 -12.98 12.19
N SER A 51 -21.56 -14.04 12.47
CA SER A 51 -22.32 -14.22 13.71
C SER A 51 -21.47 -14.40 14.97
N GLN A 52 -20.21 -14.82 14.85
CA GLN A 52 -19.30 -14.99 16.00
C GLN A 52 -18.50 -13.72 16.31
N LEU A 53 -18.36 -12.81 15.34
CA LEU A 53 -17.54 -11.60 15.47
C LEU A 53 -18.38 -10.36 15.85
N HIS A 54 -19.68 -10.36 15.56
CA HIS A 54 -20.58 -9.21 15.80
C HIS A 54 -21.84 -9.64 16.55
N VAL A 55 -21.70 -9.91 17.85
CA VAL A 55 -22.85 -10.22 18.73
C VAL A 55 -23.79 -9.01 18.76
N GLY A 56 -24.94 -9.11 18.08
CA GLY A 56 -26.02 -8.11 18.15
C GLY A 56 -26.06 -7.03 17.07
N LYS A 57 -25.19 -7.04 16.04
CA LYS A 57 -25.25 -6.06 14.93
C LYS A 57 -25.55 -6.70 13.56
N THR A 58 -26.58 -6.19 12.89
CA THR A 58 -26.94 -6.54 11.51
C THR A 58 -25.87 -6.03 10.54
N ARG A 59 -25.57 -6.76 9.45
CA ARG A 59 -24.48 -6.45 8.49
C ARG A 59 -24.53 -5.05 7.87
N THR A 60 -25.73 -4.52 7.68
CA THR A 60 -25.99 -3.25 7.00
C THR A 60 -25.64 -1.99 7.82
N PRO A 61 -26.08 -1.83 9.09
CA PRO A 61 -25.73 -0.66 9.89
C PRO A 61 -24.22 -0.49 10.10
N GLN A 62 -23.46 -1.59 10.22
CA GLN A 62 -22.02 -1.50 10.46
C GLN A 62 -21.23 -0.97 9.26
N THR A 63 -21.69 -1.21 8.03
CA THR A 63 -21.08 -0.61 6.83
C THR A 63 -21.38 0.88 6.66
N LYS A 64 -22.38 1.41 7.37
CA LYS A 64 -22.74 2.83 7.36
C LYS A 64 -21.99 3.64 8.42
N GLU A 65 -21.59 3.00 9.52
CA GLU A 65 -20.73 3.63 10.55
C GLU A 65 -19.27 3.77 10.10
N LEU A 66 -18.89 3.08 9.03
CA LEU A 66 -17.55 3.15 8.46
C LEU A 66 -17.37 4.46 7.69
N ASP A 67 -16.46 5.33 8.13
CA ASP A 67 -16.13 6.57 7.41
C ASP A 67 -15.43 6.26 6.08
N ARG A 68 -16.26 6.10 5.04
CA ARG A 68 -15.79 5.78 3.69
C ARG A 68 -15.10 6.96 3.02
N ILE A 69 -15.43 8.18 3.41
CA ILE A 69 -14.90 9.40 2.82
C ILE A 69 -13.52 9.67 3.40
N GLY A 70 -13.37 9.64 4.72
CA GLY A 70 -12.08 9.82 5.38
C GLY A 70 -11.04 8.78 4.98
N MET A 71 -11.43 7.51 4.87
CA MET A 71 -10.52 6.47 4.35
C MET A 71 -10.06 6.75 2.92
N PHE A 72 -10.94 7.26 2.06
CA PHE A 72 -10.59 7.58 0.66
C PHE A 72 -9.64 8.79 0.57
N LEU A 73 -9.94 9.86 1.30
CA LEU A 73 -9.08 11.05 1.40
C LEU A 73 -7.69 10.68 1.94
N PHE A 74 -7.65 9.95 3.06
CA PHE A 74 -6.40 9.50 3.67
C PHE A 74 -5.56 8.64 2.70
N THR A 75 -6.19 7.67 2.03
CA THR A 75 -5.48 6.81 1.07
C THR A 75 -4.92 7.62 -0.10
N THR A 76 -5.70 8.56 -0.64
CA THR A 76 -5.29 9.37 -1.79
C THR A 76 -4.13 10.31 -1.42
N GLU A 77 -4.19 10.94 -0.25
CA GLU A 77 -3.12 11.80 0.27
C GLU A 77 -1.83 11.02 0.54
N CYS A 78 -1.92 9.82 1.14
CA CYS A 78 -0.77 8.96 1.32
C CYS A 78 -0.11 8.59 -0.02
N VAL A 79 -0.90 8.26 -1.05
CA VAL A 79 -0.36 7.97 -2.39
C VAL A 79 0.34 9.19 -2.98
N LEU A 80 -0.29 10.37 -2.94
CA LEU A 80 0.30 11.61 -3.45
C LEU A 80 1.60 11.98 -2.70
N PHE A 81 1.64 11.76 -1.38
CA PHE A 81 2.83 11.96 -0.56
C PHE A 81 3.97 11.02 -0.96
N PHE A 82 3.70 9.73 -1.12
CA PHE A 82 4.72 8.75 -1.54
C PHE A 82 5.22 9.01 -2.97
N VAL A 83 4.34 9.38 -3.89
CA VAL A 83 4.72 9.75 -5.26
C VAL A 83 5.59 11.00 -5.25
N GLY A 84 5.19 12.04 -4.50
CA GLY A 84 5.98 13.25 -4.34
C GLY A 84 7.39 12.96 -3.81
N LEU A 85 7.50 12.11 -2.77
CA LEU A 85 8.79 11.68 -2.23
C LEU A 85 9.64 10.90 -3.24
N SER A 86 9.02 10.03 -4.04
CA SER A 86 9.74 9.22 -5.03
C SER A 86 10.29 10.06 -6.21
N CYS A 87 9.63 11.18 -6.54
CA CYS A 87 10.03 12.07 -7.64
C CYS A 87 10.97 13.21 -7.19
N GLY A 88 11.02 13.49 -5.88
CA GLY A 88 11.85 14.54 -5.29
C GLY A 88 13.35 14.24 -5.42
N GLY A 89 14.06 15.02 -6.25
CA GLY A 89 15.51 14.97 -6.37
C GLY A 89 16.07 13.98 -7.39
N THR A 90 15.27 13.06 -7.90
CA THR A 90 15.66 12.08 -8.93
C THR A 90 15.21 12.54 -10.33
N THR A 91 13.92 12.82 -10.50
CA THR A 91 13.31 13.22 -11.79
C THR A 91 13.16 14.74 -11.90
N TYR A 92 12.82 15.42 -10.80
CA TYR A 92 12.66 16.87 -10.77
C TYR A 92 13.50 17.52 -9.66
N PRO A 93 14.14 18.67 -9.93
CA PRO A 93 14.87 19.41 -8.90
C PRO A 93 13.90 19.89 -7.81
N TRP A 94 14.35 19.89 -6.56
CA TRP A 94 13.59 20.31 -5.36
C TRP A 94 13.03 21.75 -5.41
N LYS A 95 13.41 22.52 -6.42
CA LYS A 95 12.92 23.88 -6.71
C LYS A 95 11.76 23.92 -7.73
N SER A 96 11.38 22.79 -8.31
CA SER A 96 10.36 22.68 -9.35
C SER A 96 8.94 22.66 -8.77
N ALA A 97 7.93 22.96 -9.60
CA ALA A 97 6.51 22.94 -9.25
C ALA A 97 6.04 21.59 -8.66
N GLU A 98 6.73 20.50 -8.97
CA GLU A 98 6.44 19.17 -8.41
C GLU A 98 6.82 19.03 -6.92
N PHE A 99 7.68 19.89 -6.40
CA PHE A 99 7.91 19.96 -4.96
C PHE A 99 6.71 20.60 -4.24
N CYS A 100 5.98 21.51 -4.90
CA CYS A 100 4.79 22.11 -4.32
C CYS A 100 3.69 21.07 -4.08
N THR A 101 3.55 20.05 -4.93
CA THR A 101 2.55 18.99 -4.74
C THR A 101 2.84 18.14 -3.51
N LEU A 102 4.13 17.89 -3.21
CA LEU A 102 4.56 17.23 -1.97
C LEU A 102 4.19 18.08 -0.74
N VAL A 103 4.52 19.38 -0.74
CA VAL A 103 4.18 20.28 0.37
C VAL A 103 2.66 20.38 0.57
N ILE A 104 1.89 20.49 -0.52
CA ILE A 104 0.42 20.53 -0.49
C ILE A 104 -0.15 19.21 0.08
N SER A 105 0.41 18.06 -0.30
CA SER A 105 -0.04 16.76 0.24
C SER A 105 0.22 16.62 1.74
N ILE A 106 1.35 17.14 2.24
CA ILE A 106 1.63 17.19 3.69
C ILE A 106 0.63 18.10 4.40
N MET A 107 0.34 19.28 3.85
CA MET A 107 -0.63 20.21 4.44
C MET A 107 -2.04 19.63 4.46
N ALA A 108 -2.46 18.94 3.39
CA ALA A 108 -3.76 18.29 3.30
C ALA A 108 -3.89 17.15 4.35
N LEU A 109 -2.84 16.34 4.51
CA LEU A 109 -2.78 15.27 5.51
C LEU A 109 -2.85 15.82 6.94
N VAL A 110 -2.13 16.90 7.26
CA VAL A 110 -2.27 17.59 8.55
C VAL A 110 -3.69 18.15 8.74
N GLY A 111 -4.28 18.71 7.70
CA GLY A 111 -5.67 19.18 7.71
C GLY A 111 -6.67 18.07 8.01
N PHE A 112 -6.49 16.87 7.43
CA PHE A 112 -7.30 15.69 7.71
C PHE A 112 -7.19 15.24 9.16
N PHE A 113 -5.97 15.22 9.73
CA PHE A 113 -5.77 14.91 11.15
C PHE A 113 -6.45 15.91 12.08
N ILE A 114 -6.41 17.21 11.76
CA ILE A 114 -7.09 18.25 12.53
C ILE A 114 -8.61 18.10 12.43
N TYR A 115 -9.14 17.85 11.23
CA TYR A 115 -10.57 17.60 11.03
C TYR A 115 -11.07 16.41 11.88
N GLY A 116 -10.32 15.31 11.91
CA GLY A 116 -10.66 14.14 12.74
C GLY A 116 -10.45 14.32 14.24
N MET A 117 -9.69 15.35 14.67
CA MET A 117 -9.46 15.66 16.10
C MET A 117 -10.58 16.53 16.69
N VAL A 118 -11.31 17.26 15.86
CA VAL A 118 -12.46 18.08 16.29
C VAL A 118 -13.67 17.16 16.50
N PRO A 119 -14.31 17.19 17.69
CA PRO A 119 -15.43 16.30 18.04
C PRO A 119 -16.70 16.57 17.25
#